data_AF-A0A3A5TF03-F1
#
_entry.id   AF-A0A3A5TF03-F1
#
_cell.length_a   1.000
_cell.length_b   1.000
_cell.length_c   1.000
_cell.angle_alpha   90.00
_cell.angle_beta   90.00
_cell.angle_gamma   90.00
#
_symmetry.space_group_name_H-M   'P 1'
#
loop_
_entity.id
_entity.type
_entity.pdbx_description
1 polymer ?
#
loop_
_entity_poly.entity_id
_entity_poly.type
_entity_poly.pdbx_seq_one_letter_code
_entity_poly.pdbx_strand_id
1 'polypeptide(L)'
;MPGLSFYDKQHIQKIAAQQAVIANIFNQFILSVSPYLHKWSDAGKNNVWIRNQRIESAVDRELLNLESMLYANISAFQKDGWERAERKNDDFISQFIKGMSISSATKDGMFAHSLSAFEALKNDIDANGFKLSDRVWNITQQTKSQLEFYLDSGVVAGRNANGISSDIRQILQNPQKRFRRIRNEKGELVLSQPMKNYHPGQGVYRSAYKNALRTSATTTNIAYRSADYERWSKQDFILGIEIHRSANNRGPCKICDAMVGKYPKTFKFTGFHPFCICFATPITMEPEDFADFLLNDTVPQGQTITDIPQAAKDFVSENKDGLQSAFWYKDNFTNDGGLQREIVSQPITNEVIKVSKRIKTDAEKNDIQKRWEDRFVRNFNQAKIEQKIGVKKGKEMTFEEANELRGNINYGKASEYSVNCQSCVVANELRRRGYNVTALPNLQKTGNIPYELSMRTNWVWIDPKTMVMPKKQTAGGIYDITRSGALKSKSIKELTKELVELVKEPGRYHIDFAWKGKNSGHIITLEKLHNGKIIIYDPQTGKMKNWRELSKEISLRYGVNVLRVDNLLVNTDIINGIVKKL
;
A
#
# COMPACT_ATOMS: atom_id res chain seq x y z
N MET A 1 -4.26 -11.48 17.72
CA MET A 1 -2.86 -11.37 17.25
C MET A 1 -2.51 -9.89 17.13
N PRO A 2 -1.99 -9.28 18.21
CA PRO A 2 -1.45 -7.92 18.17
C PRO A 2 -0.25 -7.85 17.20
N GLY A 3 -0.09 -6.75 16.46
CA GLY A 3 1.10 -6.50 15.62
C GLY A 3 1.12 -7.07 14.19
N LEU A 4 0.25 -8.02 13.84
CA LEU A 4 0.16 -8.54 12.46
C LEU A 4 -0.78 -7.70 11.58
N SER A 5 -0.35 -7.45 10.33
CA SER A 5 -1.20 -6.84 9.30
C SER A 5 -2.44 -7.70 9.01
N PHE A 6 -3.46 -7.11 8.37
CA PHE A 6 -4.65 -7.85 7.91
C PHE A 6 -4.26 -9.05 7.02
N TYR A 7 -3.35 -8.82 6.08
CA TYR A 7 -2.90 -9.84 5.12
C TYR A 7 -2.07 -10.94 5.76
N ASP A 8 -1.22 -10.65 6.75
CA ASP A 8 -0.44 -11.69 7.44
C ASP A 8 -1.36 -12.60 8.27
N LYS A 9 -2.41 -12.05 8.92
CA LYS A 9 -3.44 -12.85 9.61
C LYS A 9 -4.18 -13.76 8.62
N GLN A 10 -4.57 -13.21 7.47
CA GLN A 10 -5.24 -13.97 6.42
C GLN A 10 -4.34 -15.09 5.87
N HIS A 11 -3.04 -14.83 5.70
CA HIS A 11 -2.07 -15.83 5.23
C HIS A 11 -1.97 -17.02 6.19
N ILE A 12 -1.87 -16.77 7.51
CA ILE A 12 -1.86 -17.84 8.52
C ILE A 12 -3.16 -18.67 8.47
N GLN A 13 -4.31 -18.01 8.34
CA GLN A 13 -5.61 -18.70 8.21
C GLN A 13 -5.67 -19.56 6.94
N LYS A 14 -5.12 -19.08 5.83
CA LYS A 14 -5.05 -19.81 4.57
C LYS A 14 -4.13 -21.04 4.67
N ILE A 15 -2.98 -20.93 5.34
CA ILE A 15 -2.13 -22.11 5.62
C ILE A 15 -2.91 -23.13 6.46
N ALA A 16 -3.63 -22.71 7.50
CA ALA A 16 -4.45 -23.61 8.30
C ALA A 16 -5.56 -24.29 7.47
N ALA A 17 -6.23 -23.53 6.59
CA ALA A 17 -7.21 -24.07 5.67
C ALA A 17 -6.59 -25.09 4.69
N GLN A 18 -5.40 -24.83 4.17
CA GLN A 18 -4.66 -25.76 3.31
C GLN A 18 -4.43 -27.10 4.01
N GLN A 19 -4.04 -27.08 5.29
CA GLN A 19 -3.82 -28.30 6.06
C GLN A 19 -5.09 -29.17 6.15
N ALA A 20 -6.27 -28.55 6.26
CA ALA A 20 -7.55 -29.26 6.23
C ALA A 20 -7.85 -29.85 4.83
N VAL A 21 -7.52 -29.14 3.75
CA VAL A 21 -7.67 -29.67 2.38
C VAL A 21 -6.73 -30.86 2.14
N ILE A 22 -5.47 -30.77 2.57
CA ILE A 22 -4.52 -31.89 2.50
C ILE A 22 -5.04 -33.10 3.31
N ALA A 23 -5.63 -32.87 4.48
CA ALA A 23 -6.29 -33.93 5.26
C ALA A 23 -7.39 -34.62 4.45
N ASN A 24 -8.21 -33.85 3.74
CA ASN A 24 -9.27 -34.41 2.90
C ASN A 24 -8.73 -35.19 1.71
N ILE A 25 -7.69 -34.69 1.03
CA ILE A 25 -7.03 -35.40 -0.09
C ILE A 25 -6.55 -36.78 0.37
N PHE A 26 -5.88 -36.87 1.52
CA PHE A 26 -5.46 -38.16 2.07
C PHE A 26 -6.65 -39.04 2.47
N ASN A 27 -7.73 -38.47 3.02
CA ASN A 27 -8.93 -39.24 3.35
C ASN A 27 -9.60 -39.84 2.12
N GLN A 28 -9.67 -39.08 1.02
CA GLN A 28 -10.20 -39.55 -0.26
C GLN A 28 -9.34 -40.69 -0.83
N PHE A 29 -8.02 -40.53 -0.83
CA PHE A 29 -7.09 -41.59 -1.21
C PHE A 29 -7.30 -42.87 -0.37
N ILE A 30 -7.40 -42.73 0.95
CA ILE A 30 -7.63 -43.88 1.84
C ILE A 30 -8.93 -44.60 1.49
N LEU A 31 -10.01 -43.85 1.26
CA LEU A 31 -11.31 -44.42 0.90
C LEU A 31 -11.27 -45.10 -0.47
N SER A 32 -10.51 -44.58 -1.43
CA SER A 32 -10.40 -45.18 -2.76
C SER A 32 -9.57 -46.45 -2.77
N VAL A 33 -8.49 -46.54 -1.99
CA VAL A 33 -7.64 -47.75 -1.95
C VAL A 33 -8.20 -48.87 -1.08
N SER A 34 -8.99 -48.55 -0.05
CA SER A 34 -9.46 -49.54 0.94
C SER A 34 -10.25 -50.73 0.34
N PRO A 35 -11.17 -50.54 -0.64
CA PRO A 35 -11.87 -51.64 -1.29
C PRO A 35 -10.95 -52.58 -2.09
N TYR A 36 -9.86 -52.07 -2.65
CA TYR A 36 -8.89 -52.89 -3.36
C TYR A 36 -8.02 -53.68 -2.38
N LEU A 37 -7.55 -53.04 -1.32
CA LEU A 37 -6.74 -53.67 -0.27
C LEU A 37 -7.52 -54.73 0.51
N HIS A 38 -8.85 -54.60 0.62
CA HIS A 38 -9.70 -55.65 1.20
C HIS A 38 -9.63 -56.98 0.43
N LYS A 39 -9.36 -56.93 -0.89
CA LYS A 39 -9.24 -58.11 -1.75
C LYS A 39 -7.83 -58.70 -1.75
N TRP A 40 -6.89 -58.08 -1.03
CA TRP A 40 -5.52 -58.53 -0.96
C TRP A 40 -5.40 -59.83 -0.17
N SER A 41 -4.61 -60.76 -0.68
CA SER A 41 -4.32 -62.04 -0.04
C SER A 41 -2.82 -62.23 0.16
N ASP A 42 -2.41 -62.63 1.36
CA ASP A 42 -1.01 -62.94 1.65
C ASP A 42 -0.55 -64.18 0.86
N ALA A 43 0.54 -64.02 0.11
CA ALA A 43 1.16 -65.09 -0.68
C ALA A 43 2.45 -65.65 -0.06
N GLY A 44 2.84 -65.19 1.14
CA GLY A 44 3.95 -65.75 1.94
C GLY A 44 5.36 -65.52 1.36
N LYS A 45 5.60 -64.41 0.66
CA LYS A 45 6.89 -64.11 -0.01
C LYS A 45 7.36 -62.68 0.28
N ASN A 46 8.66 -62.42 0.08
CA ASN A 46 9.34 -61.13 0.32
C ASN A 46 8.78 -59.89 -0.44
N ASN A 47 7.67 -60.01 -1.19
CA ASN A 47 7.01 -58.90 -1.87
C ASN A 47 5.48 -59.06 -1.73
N VAL A 48 4.85 -58.07 -1.10
CA VAL A 48 3.41 -58.03 -0.79
C VAL A 48 2.52 -58.04 -2.04
N TRP A 49 3.04 -57.65 -3.21
CA TRP A 49 2.26 -57.55 -4.44
C TRP A 49 2.25 -58.84 -5.27
N ILE A 50 3.05 -59.84 -4.89
CA ILE A 50 3.05 -61.14 -5.60
C ILE A 50 1.65 -61.73 -5.59
N ARG A 51 1.16 -62.16 -6.77
CA ARG A 51 -0.22 -62.63 -7.02
C ARG A 51 -1.34 -61.60 -6.77
N ASN A 52 -0.99 -60.38 -6.39
CA ASN A 52 -1.91 -59.26 -6.15
C ASN A 52 -1.69 -58.11 -7.16
N GLN A 53 -1.14 -58.40 -8.35
CA GLN A 53 -0.71 -57.40 -9.32
C GLN A 53 -1.86 -56.46 -9.78
N ARG A 54 -3.09 -56.98 -9.90
CA ARG A 54 -4.28 -56.16 -10.21
C ARG A 54 -4.60 -55.16 -9.09
N ILE A 55 -4.35 -55.50 -7.83
CA ILE A 55 -4.53 -54.61 -6.67
C ILE A 55 -3.42 -53.58 -6.65
N GLU A 56 -2.17 -53.98 -6.90
CA GLU A 56 -1.03 -53.07 -7.02
C GLU A 56 -1.30 -52.00 -8.09
N SER A 57 -1.72 -52.41 -9.30
CA SER A 57 -2.06 -51.46 -10.38
C SER A 57 -3.24 -50.53 -10.03
N ALA A 58 -4.17 -50.96 -9.18
CA ALA A 58 -5.23 -50.10 -8.69
C ALA A 58 -4.70 -49.08 -7.66
N VAL A 59 -3.86 -49.53 -6.73
CA VAL A 59 -3.19 -48.66 -5.74
C VAL A 59 -2.28 -47.64 -6.41
N ASP A 60 -1.48 -48.05 -7.39
CA ASP A 60 -0.59 -47.16 -8.15
C ASP A 60 -1.38 -46.07 -8.88
N ARG A 61 -2.55 -46.39 -9.43
CA ARG A 61 -3.45 -45.40 -10.05
C ARG A 61 -3.97 -44.39 -9.03
N GLU A 62 -4.38 -44.85 -7.85
CA GLU A 62 -4.83 -43.96 -6.77
C GLU A 62 -3.67 -43.12 -6.20
N LEU A 63 -2.44 -43.63 -6.22
CA LEU A 63 -1.24 -42.88 -5.86
C LEU A 63 -0.93 -41.78 -6.88
N LEU A 64 -1.12 -42.02 -8.18
CA LEU A 64 -1.03 -40.99 -9.22
C LEU A 64 -2.11 -39.91 -9.03
N ASN A 65 -3.33 -40.30 -8.66
CA ASN A 65 -4.39 -39.34 -8.30
C ASN A 65 -4.00 -38.51 -7.07
N LEU A 66 -3.46 -39.15 -6.02
CA LEU A 66 -2.95 -38.47 -4.83
C LEU A 66 -1.85 -37.46 -5.20
N GLU A 67 -0.89 -37.86 -6.04
CA GLU A 67 0.19 -36.99 -6.53
C GLU A 67 -0.39 -35.75 -7.23
N SER A 68 -1.30 -35.98 -8.19
CA SER A 68 -1.93 -34.90 -8.95
C SER A 68 -2.71 -33.94 -8.06
N MET A 69 -3.51 -34.45 -7.12
CA MET A 69 -4.29 -33.63 -6.19
C MET A 69 -3.40 -32.83 -5.23
N LEU A 70 -2.34 -33.43 -4.70
CA LEU A 70 -1.36 -32.75 -3.85
C LEU A 70 -0.62 -31.65 -4.63
N TYR A 71 -0.15 -31.96 -5.83
CA TYR A 71 0.56 -31.00 -6.68
C TYR A 71 -0.34 -29.81 -7.03
N ALA A 72 -1.57 -30.09 -7.47
CA ALA A 72 -2.56 -29.06 -7.81
C ALA A 72 -2.88 -28.18 -6.59
N ASN A 73 -3.10 -28.78 -5.42
CA ASN A 73 -3.35 -28.04 -4.18
C ASN A 73 -2.16 -27.14 -3.80
N ILE A 74 -0.96 -27.70 -3.73
CA ILE A 74 0.21 -26.94 -3.27
C ILE A 74 0.53 -25.82 -4.24
N SER A 75 0.47 -26.08 -5.56
CA SER A 75 0.69 -25.06 -6.59
C SER A 75 -0.35 -23.93 -6.54
N ALA A 76 -1.62 -24.26 -6.33
CA ALA A 76 -2.68 -23.26 -6.21
C ALA A 76 -2.50 -22.37 -4.97
N PHE A 77 -2.19 -22.96 -3.81
CA PHE A 77 -1.92 -22.19 -2.59
C PHE A 77 -0.60 -21.41 -2.65
N GLN A 78 0.41 -21.90 -3.38
CA GLN A 78 1.64 -21.16 -3.66
C GLN A 78 1.32 -19.87 -4.44
N LYS A 79 0.55 -19.99 -5.52
CA LYS A 79 0.08 -18.85 -6.33
C LYS A 79 -0.76 -17.86 -5.51
N ASP A 80 -1.76 -18.37 -4.80
CA ASP A 80 -2.65 -17.55 -3.96
C ASP A 80 -1.88 -16.86 -2.81
N GLY A 81 -0.81 -17.49 -2.29
CA GLY A 81 0.13 -16.88 -1.36
C GLY A 81 0.86 -15.68 -1.99
N TRP A 82 1.47 -15.87 -3.16
CA TRP A 82 2.15 -14.80 -3.89
C TRP A 82 1.22 -13.61 -4.18
N GLU A 83 0.07 -13.85 -4.79
CA GLU A 83 -0.90 -12.81 -5.18
C GLU A 83 -1.47 -12.05 -3.98
N ARG A 84 -1.58 -12.68 -2.81
CA ARG A 84 -1.97 -11.97 -1.59
C ARG A 84 -0.87 -11.05 -1.07
N ALA A 85 0.39 -11.48 -1.13
CA ALA A 85 1.51 -10.64 -0.73
C ALA A 85 1.68 -9.46 -1.71
N GLU A 86 1.48 -9.67 -3.00
CA GLU A 86 1.43 -8.57 -3.99
C GLU A 86 0.38 -7.53 -3.62
N ARG A 87 -0.86 -7.96 -3.35
CA ARG A 87 -1.94 -7.06 -2.89
C ARG A 87 -1.62 -6.37 -1.57
N LYS A 88 -1.00 -7.08 -0.61
CA LYS A 88 -0.52 -6.46 0.64
C LYS A 88 0.43 -5.31 0.34
N ASN A 89 1.38 -5.54 -0.56
CA ASN A 89 2.40 -4.56 -0.89
C ASN A 89 1.82 -3.39 -1.70
N ASP A 90 0.86 -3.63 -2.60
CA ASP A 90 0.12 -2.57 -3.29
C ASP A 90 -0.64 -1.66 -2.30
N ASP A 91 -1.34 -2.26 -1.33
CA ASP A 91 -2.07 -1.50 -0.31
C ASP A 91 -1.11 -0.71 0.59
N PHE A 92 0.01 -1.33 1.00
CA PHE A 92 1.05 -0.69 1.79
C PHE A 92 1.66 0.51 1.06
N ILE A 93 2.08 0.33 -0.19
CA ILE A 93 2.65 1.41 -1.01
C ILE A 93 1.61 2.50 -1.22
N SER A 94 0.36 2.14 -1.56
CA SER A 94 -0.73 3.10 -1.75
C SER A 94 -0.97 3.97 -0.51
N GLN A 95 -0.86 3.39 0.68
CA GLN A 95 -0.98 4.12 1.94
C GLN A 95 0.24 5.01 2.20
N PHE A 96 1.45 4.48 1.95
CA PHE A 96 2.71 5.22 2.14
C PHE A 96 2.76 6.48 1.25
N ILE A 97 2.42 6.35 -0.03
CA ILE A 97 2.48 7.47 -0.99
C ILE A 97 1.22 8.36 -0.98
N LYS A 98 0.27 8.12 -0.08
CA LYS A 98 -1.03 8.79 -0.11
C LYS A 98 -0.87 10.30 0.08
N GLY A 99 -1.25 11.06 -0.94
CA GLY A 99 -1.16 12.52 -0.93
C GLY A 99 0.20 13.07 -1.37
N MET A 100 1.17 12.19 -1.68
CA MET A 100 2.44 12.58 -2.29
C MET A 100 2.26 12.90 -3.78
N SER A 101 2.94 13.94 -4.26
CA SER A 101 2.94 14.32 -5.68
C SER A 101 4.04 13.54 -6.42
N ILE A 102 3.76 12.29 -6.75
CA ILE A 102 4.69 11.38 -7.46
C ILE A 102 4.35 11.36 -8.95
N SER A 103 5.38 11.34 -9.82
CA SER A 103 5.19 11.19 -11.26
C SER A 103 4.47 9.87 -11.60
N SER A 104 3.74 9.81 -12.71
CA SER A 104 3.07 8.57 -13.11
C SER A 104 4.06 7.44 -13.35
N ALA A 105 5.19 7.70 -14.01
CA ALA A 105 6.21 6.70 -14.30
C ALA A 105 6.84 6.12 -13.02
N THR A 106 7.20 6.98 -12.07
CA THR A 106 7.71 6.54 -10.77
C THR A 106 6.67 5.70 -10.03
N LYS A 107 5.41 6.15 -10.02
CA LYS A 107 4.32 5.42 -9.39
C LYS A 107 4.15 4.04 -10.03
N ASP A 108 4.07 3.95 -11.36
CA ASP A 108 3.92 2.66 -12.06
C ASP A 108 5.07 1.70 -11.74
N GLY A 109 6.31 2.21 -11.60
CA GLY A 109 7.46 1.42 -11.13
C GLY A 109 7.28 0.86 -9.72
N MET A 110 6.75 1.64 -8.78
CA MET A 110 6.49 1.18 -7.39
C MET A 110 5.44 0.07 -7.33
N PHE A 111 4.48 0.07 -8.26
CA PHE A 111 3.42 -0.95 -8.37
C PHE A 111 3.78 -2.11 -9.31
N ALA A 112 5.00 -2.16 -9.84
CA ALA A 112 5.41 -3.25 -10.72
C ALA A 112 5.47 -4.60 -9.97
N HIS A 113 4.79 -5.60 -10.52
CA HIS A 113 4.79 -6.98 -9.99
C HIS A 113 5.84 -7.82 -10.72
N SER A 114 6.47 -8.75 -10.01
CA SER A 114 7.56 -9.57 -10.58
C SER A 114 7.07 -10.94 -11.00
N LEU A 115 6.37 -11.02 -12.14
CA LEU A 115 5.87 -12.28 -12.69
C LEU A 115 7.00 -13.28 -12.98
N SER A 116 8.13 -12.79 -13.51
CA SER A 116 9.32 -13.60 -13.77
C SER A 116 9.91 -14.21 -12.49
N ALA A 117 9.89 -13.48 -11.37
CA ALA A 117 10.34 -14.00 -10.08
C ALA A 117 9.40 -15.10 -9.56
N PHE A 118 8.10 -14.97 -9.78
CA PHE A 118 7.15 -16.03 -9.46
C PHE A 118 7.34 -17.27 -10.35
N GLU A 119 7.61 -17.10 -11.64
CA GLU A 119 7.92 -18.20 -12.55
C GLU A 119 9.21 -18.92 -12.16
N ALA A 120 10.26 -18.18 -11.79
CA ALA A 120 11.49 -18.75 -11.25
C ALA A 120 11.20 -19.54 -9.97
N LEU A 121 10.40 -18.99 -9.05
CA LEU A 121 10.02 -19.67 -7.81
C LEU A 121 9.25 -20.98 -8.05
N LYS A 122 8.37 -21.03 -9.06
CA LYS A 122 7.64 -22.27 -9.41
C LYS A 122 8.58 -23.38 -9.86
N ASN A 123 9.68 -23.01 -10.52
CA ASN A 123 10.70 -23.92 -11.02
C ASN A 123 11.86 -24.11 -10.03
N ASP A 124 11.77 -23.54 -8.83
CA ASP A 124 12.82 -23.57 -7.83
C ASP A 124 13.14 -24.99 -7.35
N ILE A 125 14.43 -25.20 -7.10
CA ILE A 125 15.00 -26.47 -6.68
C ILE A 125 15.37 -26.35 -5.20
N ASP A 126 14.84 -27.26 -4.38
CA ASP A 126 15.13 -27.23 -2.95
C ASP A 126 16.59 -27.59 -2.64
N ALA A 127 16.94 -27.54 -1.35
CA ALA A 127 18.31 -27.80 -0.92
C ALA A 127 18.84 -29.20 -1.26
N ASN A 128 17.95 -30.15 -1.56
CA ASN A 128 18.26 -31.53 -1.90
C ASN A 128 18.22 -31.79 -3.42
N GLY A 129 18.02 -30.76 -4.25
CA GLY A 129 17.96 -30.93 -5.70
C GLY A 129 16.56 -31.25 -6.24
N PHE A 130 15.49 -31.06 -5.45
CA PHE A 130 14.13 -31.43 -5.87
C PHE A 130 13.24 -30.22 -6.19
N LYS A 131 12.59 -30.24 -7.35
CA LYS A 131 11.48 -29.32 -7.66
C LYS A 131 10.21 -29.75 -6.91
N LEU A 132 9.14 -28.95 -7.01
CA LEU A 132 7.88 -29.25 -6.33
C LEU A 132 7.30 -30.63 -6.73
N SER A 133 7.31 -30.97 -8.02
CA SER A 133 6.80 -32.26 -8.49
C SER A 133 7.53 -33.43 -7.83
N ASP A 134 8.85 -33.37 -7.73
CA ASP A 134 9.67 -34.47 -7.19
C ASP A 134 9.42 -34.64 -5.69
N ARG A 135 9.24 -33.52 -4.97
CA ARG A 135 8.85 -33.54 -3.55
C ARG A 135 7.48 -34.18 -3.34
N VAL A 136 6.52 -33.91 -4.22
CA VAL A 136 5.17 -34.52 -4.16
C VAL A 136 5.23 -36.00 -4.54
N TRP A 137 6.00 -36.35 -5.55
CA TRP A 137 6.25 -37.73 -5.94
C TRP A 137 6.92 -38.53 -4.80
N ASN A 138 7.91 -37.97 -4.12
CA ASN A 138 8.54 -38.61 -2.96
C ASN A 138 7.53 -38.88 -1.82
N ILE A 139 6.53 -38.00 -1.64
CA ILE A 139 5.44 -38.22 -0.67
C ILE A 139 4.55 -39.41 -1.11
N THR A 140 4.27 -39.56 -2.40
CA THR A 140 3.46 -40.69 -2.90
C THR A 140 4.22 -42.01 -2.84
N GLN A 141 5.53 -42.02 -3.15
CA GLN A 141 6.38 -43.19 -2.93
C GLN A 141 6.43 -43.59 -1.47
N GLN A 142 6.58 -42.62 -0.56
CA GLN A 142 6.50 -42.89 0.87
C GLN A 142 5.14 -43.48 1.27
N THR A 143 4.05 -42.95 0.70
CA THR A 143 2.69 -43.46 0.94
C THR A 143 2.57 -44.92 0.49
N LYS A 144 3.13 -45.28 -0.69
CA LYS A 144 3.19 -46.66 -1.18
C LYS A 144 3.91 -47.57 -0.19
N SER A 145 5.12 -47.21 0.23
CA SER A 145 5.87 -48.00 1.22
C SER A 145 5.11 -48.17 2.54
N GLN A 146 4.38 -47.15 2.99
CA GLN A 146 3.53 -47.25 4.19
C GLN A 146 2.35 -48.21 4.02
N LEU A 147 1.76 -48.32 2.82
CA LEU A 147 0.76 -49.33 2.50
C LEU A 147 1.38 -50.73 2.44
N GLU A 148 2.57 -50.87 1.86
CA GLU A 148 3.29 -52.15 1.81
C GLU A 148 3.60 -52.66 3.22
N PHE A 149 4.09 -51.80 4.12
CA PHE A 149 4.28 -52.16 5.54
C PHE A 149 2.96 -52.55 6.24
N TYR A 150 1.85 -51.94 5.84
CA TYR A 150 0.55 -52.31 6.38
C TYR A 150 0.13 -53.71 5.92
N LEU A 151 0.31 -54.01 4.63
CA LEU A 151 0.01 -55.33 4.05
C LEU A 151 0.89 -56.42 4.65
N ASP A 152 2.20 -56.19 4.71
CA ASP A 152 3.22 -57.10 5.25
C ASP A 152 2.99 -57.46 6.73
N SER A 153 2.28 -56.59 7.48
CA SER A 153 1.93 -56.88 8.87
C SER A 153 0.86 -57.97 9.05
N GLY A 154 0.21 -58.43 7.97
CA GLY A 154 -0.85 -59.45 8.00
C GLY A 154 -2.17 -58.98 8.61
N VAL A 155 -2.25 -57.75 9.13
CA VAL A 155 -3.43 -57.18 9.81
C VAL A 155 -4.64 -57.01 8.89
N VAL A 156 -4.43 -57.06 7.57
CA VAL A 156 -5.46 -56.92 6.54
C VAL A 156 -6.40 -58.14 6.52
N ALA A 157 -5.91 -59.32 6.86
CA ALA A 157 -6.69 -60.56 6.82
C ALA A 157 -7.88 -60.50 7.79
N GLY A 158 -9.10 -60.69 7.28
CA GLY A 158 -10.33 -60.67 8.07
C GLY A 158 -10.89 -59.27 8.40
N ARG A 159 -10.28 -58.19 7.90
CA ARG A 159 -10.82 -56.82 8.07
C ARG A 159 -11.68 -56.39 6.89
N ASN A 160 -12.81 -55.75 7.18
CA ASN A 160 -13.61 -55.07 6.16
C ASN A 160 -12.95 -53.75 5.71
N ALA A 161 -13.45 -53.18 4.60
CA ALA A 161 -12.90 -51.96 4.01
C ALA A 161 -12.87 -50.77 4.99
N ASN A 162 -13.87 -50.60 5.85
CA ASN A 162 -13.90 -49.52 6.85
C ASN A 162 -12.80 -49.69 7.92
N GLY A 163 -12.58 -50.92 8.38
CA GLY A 163 -11.49 -51.26 9.27
C GLY A 163 -10.14 -50.90 8.64
N ILE A 164 -9.93 -51.32 7.38
CA ILE A 164 -8.75 -50.99 6.57
C ILE A 164 -8.57 -49.48 6.40
N SER A 165 -9.63 -48.70 6.18
CA SER A 165 -9.55 -47.24 6.08
C SER A 165 -9.05 -46.58 7.37
N SER A 166 -9.62 -46.96 8.52
CA SER A 166 -9.20 -46.45 9.84
C SER A 166 -7.72 -46.74 10.10
N ASP A 167 -7.33 -47.94 9.69
CA ASP A 167 -6.03 -48.52 9.85
C ASP A 167 -4.92 -47.82 9.04
N ILE A 168 -5.19 -47.57 7.76
CA ILE A 168 -4.29 -46.82 6.88
C ILE A 168 -4.19 -45.38 7.36
N ARG A 169 -5.31 -44.75 7.75
CA ARG A 169 -5.31 -43.38 8.28
C ARG A 169 -4.35 -43.25 9.46
N GLN A 170 -4.40 -44.20 10.39
CA GLN A 170 -3.51 -44.19 11.54
C GLN A 170 -2.04 -44.38 11.15
N ILE A 171 -1.72 -45.22 10.16
CA ILE A 171 -0.34 -45.42 9.68
C ILE A 171 0.18 -44.19 8.94
N LEU A 172 -0.60 -43.60 8.04
CA LEU A 172 -0.18 -42.43 7.29
C LEU A 172 0.04 -41.23 8.21
N GLN A 173 -0.79 -41.03 9.25
CA GLN A 173 -0.68 -39.90 10.19
C GLN A 173 0.30 -40.13 11.34
N ASN A 174 0.27 -41.33 11.95
CA ASN A 174 0.99 -41.68 13.16
C ASN A 174 1.56 -43.11 13.04
N PRO A 175 2.52 -43.34 12.13
CA PRO A 175 3.02 -44.69 11.83
C PRO A 175 3.50 -45.41 13.09
N GLN A 176 4.12 -44.69 14.03
CA GLN A 176 4.60 -45.27 15.28
C GLN A 176 3.50 -45.78 16.24
N LYS A 177 2.24 -45.31 16.14
CA LYS A 177 1.18 -45.67 17.11
C LYS A 177 0.52 -47.02 16.79
N ARG A 178 0.46 -47.42 15.53
CA ARG A 178 -0.30 -48.61 15.11
C ARG A 178 0.52 -49.90 15.20
N PHE A 179 1.83 -49.83 14.93
CA PHE A 179 2.74 -50.98 14.99
C PHE A 179 3.25 -51.30 16.39
N ARG A 180 2.82 -50.54 17.41
CA ARG A 180 3.06 -50.84 18.82
C ARG A 180 2.33 -52.10 19.31
N ARG A 181 1.52 -52.78 18.50
CA ARG A 181 0.80 -53.99 18.94
C ARG A 181 1.67 -55.24 19.07
N ILE A 182 2.92 -55.21 18.61
CA ILE A 182 3.89 -56.29 18.89
C ILE A 182 4.38 -56.13 20.32
N ARG A 183 4.15 -57.13 21.15
CA ARG A 183 4.68 -57.16 22.52
C ARG A 183 5.98 -57.93 22.56
N ASN A 184 6.99 -57.41 23.25
CA ASN A 184 8.19 -58.20 23.56
C ASN A 184 7.85 -59.31 24.59
N GLU A 185 8.81 -60.16 24.91
CA GLU A 185 8.66 -61.24 25.92
C GLU A 185 8.21 -60.71 27.30
N LYS A 186 8.37 -59.41 27.57
CA LYS A 186 7.95 -58.71 28.80
C LYS A 186 6.56 -58.07 28.71
N GLY A 187 5.85 -58.25 27.58
CA GLY A 187 4.51 -57.69 27.38
C GLY A 187 4.49 -56.22 26.94
N GLU A 188 5.65 -55.60 26.70
CA GLU A 188 5.78 -54.18 26.34
C GLU A 188 5.62 -53.97 24.83
N LEU A 189 4.94 -52.89 24.45
CA LEU A 189 4.67 -52.53 23.07
C LEU A 189 5.95 -52.05 22.33
N VAL A 190 6.44 -52.84 21.37
CA VAL A 190 7.65 -52.56 20.56
C VAL A 190 7.31 -52.37 19.07
N LEU A 191 8.19 -51.68 18.33
CA LEU A 191 8.06 -51.50 16.87
C LEU A 191 8.30 -52.83 16.12
N SER A 192 7.58 -53.05 15.01
CA SER A 192 7.87 -54.15 14.07
C SER A 192 9.27 -54.01 13.46
N GLN A 193 9.90 -55.13 13.10
CA GLN A 193 11.24 -55.13 12.51
C GLN A 193 11.33 -54.32 11.21
N PRO A 194 10.36 -54.39 10.27
CA PRO A 194 10.35 -53.51 9.10
C PRO A 194 10.28 -52.01 9.46
N MET A 195 9.54 -51.62 10.51
CA MET A 195 9.42 -50.23 10.96
C MET A 195 10.61 -49.74 11.79
N LYS A 196 11.31 -50.65 12.48
CA LYS A 196 12.63 -50.34 13.08
C LYS A 196 13.62 -49.99 11.98
N ASN A 197 13.62 -50.76 10.90
CA ASN A 197 14.52 -50.55 9.76
C ASN A 197 14.08 -49.38 8.85
N TYR A 198 12.83 -48.91 8.98
CA TYR A 198 12.32 -47.79 8.20
C TYR A 198 12.84 -46.43 8.70
N HIS A 199 13.85 -45.93 8.01
CA HIS A 199 14.47 -44.62 8.24
C HIS A 199 14.42 -43.81 6.94
N PRO A 200 13.44 -42.90 6.75
CA PRO A 200 13.28 -42.11 5.51
C PRO A 200 14.38 -41.03 5.30
N GLY A 201 15.48 -41.10 6.05
CA GLY A 201 16.55 -40.10 6.04
C GLY A 201 16.40 -39.01 7.10
N GLN A 202 17.47 -38.22 7.24
CA GLN A 202 17.53 -37.10 8.18
C GLN A 202 16.58 -35.98 7.76
N GLY A 203 15.79 -35.45 8.71
CA GLY A 203 14.87 -34.33 8.45
C GLY A 203 13.56 -34.68 7.73
N VAL A 204 13.31 -35.97 7.45
CA VAL A 204 12.07 -36.46 6.81
C VAL A 204 11.20 -37.14 7.86
N TYR A 205 9.91 -36.78 7.94
CA TYR A 205 8.99 -37.48 8.84
C TYR A 205 8.78 -38.91 8.35
N ARG A 206 8.58 -39.86 9.28
CA ARG A 206 8.11 -41.21 8.94
C ARG A 206 6.71 -41.25 8.34
N SER A 207 5.95 -40.15 8.48
CA SER A 207 4.56 -40.01 8.06
C SER A 207 4.50 -39.24 6.74
N ALA A 208 4.01 -39.88 5.68
CA ALA A 208 3.77 -39.22 4.40
C ALA A 208 2.83 -38.01 4.55
N TYR A 209 1.79 -38.16 5.37
CA TYR A 209 0.86 -37.07 5.68
C TYR A 209 1.56 -35.85 6.31
N LYS A 210 2.44 -36.04 7.30
CA LYS A 210 3.18 -34.93 7.92
C LYS A 210 4.17 -34.30 6.96
N ASN A 211 4.79 -35.08 6.07
CA ASN A 211 5.64 -34.52 5.01
C ASN A 211 4.81 -33.70 4.02
N ALA A 212 3.60 -34.13 3.64
CA ALA A 212 2.69 -33.34 2.81
C ALA A 212 2.31 -32.01 3.48
N LEU A 213 1.97 -32.03 4.78
CA LEU A 213 1.71 -30.81 5.55
C LEU A 213 2.94 -29.88 5.60
N ARG A 214 4.14 -30.45 5.77
CA ARG A 214 5.40 -29.69 5.80
C ARG A 214 5.67 -29.03 4.47
N THR A 215 5.64 -29.79 3.39
CA THR A 215 5.90 -29.30 2.03
C THR A 215 4.87 -28.24 1.64
N SER A 216 3.57 -28.51 1.85
CA SER A 216 2.51 -27.55 1.53
C SER A 216 2.68 -26.22 2.27
N ALA A 217 2.74 -26.24 3.60
CA ALA A 217 2.85 -25.02 4.40
C ALA A 217 4.15 -24.25 4.14
N THR A 218 5.27 -24.96 3.97
CA THR A 218 6.58 -24.34 3.72
C THR A 218 6.62 -23.69 2.34
N THR A 219 6.16 -24.38 1.29
CA THR A 219 6.10 -23.83 -0.08
C THR A 219 5.20 -22.60 -0.16
N THR A 220 4.02 -22.65 0.46
CA THR A 220 3.10 -21.50 0.48
C THR A 220 3.67 -20.32 1.29
N ASN A 221 4.37 -20.58 2.39
CA ASN A 221 5.01 -19.52 3.17
C ASN A 221 6.18 -18.89 2.43
N ILE A 222 7.05 -19.69 1.79
CA ILE A 222 8.14 -19.20 0.96
C ILE A 222 7.59 -18.30 -0.14
N ALA A 223 6.53 -18.71 -0.85
CA ALA A 223 5.96 -17.87 -1.91
C ALA A 223 5.45 -16.52 -1.44
N TYR A 224 4.69 -16.50 -0.34
CA TYR A 224 4.19 -15.25 0.24
C TYR A 224 5.34 -14.31 0.65
N ARG A 225 6.38 -14.85 1.27
CA ARG A 225 7.53 -14.08 1.76
C ARG A 225 8.53 -13.69 0.67
N SER A 226 8.67 -14.50 -0.37
CA SER A 226 9.47 -14.16 -1.55
C SER A 226 8.85 -12.98 -2.30
N ALA A 227 7.52 -12.90 -2.40
CA ALA A 227 6.86 -11.74 -2.99
C ALA A 227 7.10 -10.47 -2.17
N ASP A 228 7.05 -10.56 -0.83
CA ASP A 228 7.46 -9.46 0.06
C ASP A 228 8.90 -9.00 -0.24
N TYR A 229 9.84 -9.93 -0.32
CA TYR A 229 11.23 -9.64 -0.66
C TYR A 229 11.38 -8.95 -2.03
N GLU A 230 10.75 -9.49 -3.08
CA GLU A 230 10.81 -8.91 -4.43
C GLU A 230 10.25 -7.49 -4.46
N ARG A 231 9.16 -7.24 -3.72
CA ARG A 231 8.58 -5.90 -3.63
C ARG A 231 9.45 -4.98 -2.83
N TRP A 232 9.93 -5.39 -1.65
CA TRP A 232 10.65 -4.51 -0.75
C TRP A 232 12.08 -4.17 -1.19
N SER A 233 12.79 -5.13 -1.77
CA SER A 233 14.17 -4.92 -2.26
C SER A 233 14.26 -3.85 -3.34
N LYS A 234 13.20 -3.70 -4.15
CA LYS A 234 13.10 -2.76 -5.28
C LYS A 234 12.55 -1.39 -4.92
N GLN A 235 12.03 -1.17 -3.71
CA GLN A 235 11.57 0.16 -3.30
C GLN A 235 12.71 0.97 -2.70
N ASP A 236 12.85 2.22 -3.14
CA ASP A 236 13.86 3.13 -2.60
C ASP A 236 13.52 3.64 -1.21
N PHE A 237 12.22 3.79 -0.91
CA PHE A 237 11.76 4.27 0.39
C PHE A 237 11.90 3.25 1.53
N ILE A 238 12.34 2.02 1.21
CA ILE A 238 12.59 0.98 2.20
C ILE A 238 14.07 1.02 2.57
N LEU A 239 14.34 1.20 3.85
CA LEU A 239 15.67 1.29 4.45
C LEU A 239 16.20 -0.07 4.91
N GLY A 240 15.32 -1.03 5.13
CA GLY A 240 15.63 -2.36 5.64
C GLY A 240 14.36 -3.15 5.95
N ILE A 241 14.52 -4.31 6.57
CA ILE A 241 13.40 -5.09 7.10
C ILE A 241 13.64 -5.39 8.58
N GLU A 242 12.58 -5.52 9.34
CA GLU A 242 12.64 -6.01 10.71
C GLU A 242 11.94 -7.36 10.78
N ILE A 243 12.68 -8.37 11.24
CA ILE A 243 12.19 -9.74 11.38
C ILE A 243 11.70 -9.95 12.80
N HIS A 244 10.43 -10.33 12.92
CA HIS A 244 9.71 -10.49 14.17
C HIS A 244 9.39 -11.95 14.43
N ARG A 245 9.58 -12.36 15.68
CA ARG A 245 9.06 -13.65 16.16
C ARG A 245 7.55 -13.56 16.33
N SER A 246 6.85 -14.58 15.85
CA SER A 246 5.39 -14.62 15.98
C SER A 246 4.97 -14.69 17.45
N ALA A 247 3.95 -13.90 17.82
CA ALA A 247 3.31 -14.02 19.13
C ALA A 247 2.64 -15.39 19.35
N ASN A 248 2.36 -16.15 18.29
CA ASN A 248 1.80 -17.50 18.37
C ASN A 248 2.87 -18.60 18.41
N ASN A 249 4.12 -18.27 18.75
CA ASN A 249 5.19 -19.25 18.86
C ASN A 249 4.83 -20.36 19.88
N ARG A 250 5.35 -21.57 19.67
CA ARG A 250 5.06 -22.75 20.52
C ARG A 250 6.21 -23.09 21.46
N GLY A 251 6.83 -22.07 22.06
CA GLY A 251 8.00 -22.22 22.92
C GLY A 251 9.32 -21.84 22.23
N PRO A 252 10.46 -21.95 22.95
CA PRO A 252 11.77 -21.45 22.54
C PRO A 252 12.21 -22.07 21.21
N CYS A 253 12.81 -21.26 20.35
CA CYS A 253 13.30 -21.69 19.05
C CYS A 253 14.66 -21.04 18.81
N LYS A 254 15.73 -21.80 19.04
CA LYS A 254 17.12 -21.30 18.96
C LYS A 254 17.41 -20.50 17.70
N ILE A 255 16.96 -20.98 16.54
CA ILE A 255 17.17 -20.31 15.25
C ILE A 255 16.38 -18.98 15.20
N CYS A 256 15.07 -19.00 15.46
CA CYS A 256 14.27 -17.78 15.38
C CYS A 256 14.68 -16.76 16.45
N ASP A 257 15.07 -17.21 17.64
CA ASP A 257 15.46 -16.34 18.74
C ASP A 257 16.75 -15.59 18.44
N ALA A 258 17.73 -16.24 17.80
CA ALA A 258 18.97 -15.61 17.38
C ALA A 258 18.81 -14.72 16.13
N MET A 259 17.84 -15.02 15.27
CA MET A 259 17.68 -14.38 13.96
C MET A 259 16.61 -13.27 13.91
N VAL A 260 16.13 -12.80 15.07
CA VAL A 260 15.22 -11.65 15.17
C VAL A 260 16.03 -10.35 15.18
N GLY A 261 15.51 -9.32 14.52
CA GLY A 261 16.12 -7.99 14.50
C GLY A 261 16.01 -7.29 13.16
N LYS A 262 16.84 -6.27 12.95
CA LYS A 262 16.87 -5.46 11.74
C LYS A 262 17.89 -5.99 10.75
N TYR A 263 17.48 -6.11 9.50
CA TYR A 263 18.25 -6.67 8.40
C TYR A 263 18.24 -5.71 7.21
N PRO A 264 19.24 -5.80 6.30
CA PRO A 264 19.20 -5.08 5.03
C PRO A 264 17.98 -5.48 4.21
N LYS A 265 17.47 -4.57 3.36
CA LYS A 265 16.33 -4.87 2.47
C LYS A 265 16.64 -5.96 1.44
N THR A 266 17.92 -6.22 1.20
CA THR A 266 18.43 -7.29 0.33
C THR A 266 18.49 -8.64 1.03
N PHE A 267 18.20 -8.73 2.34
CA PHE A 267 18.08 -10.01 3.02
C PHE A 267 16.76 -10.69 2.65
N LYS A 268 16.83 -11.82 1.95
CA LYS A 268 15.70 -12.62 1.52
C LYS A 268 15.18 -13.48 2.67
N PHE A 269 14.25 -12.93 3.45
CA PHE A 269 13.57 -13.67 4.51
C PHE A 269 12.39 -14.47 3.95
N THR A 270 12.52 -15.79 3.88
CA THR A 270 11.46 -16.74 3.47
C THR A 270 10.97 -17.63 4.63
N GLY A 271 11.40 -17.32 5.86
CA GLY A 271 11.30 -18.15 7.07
C GLY A 271 12.64 -18.80 7.43
N PHE A 272 12.85 -19.18 8.69
CA PHE A 272 14.13 -19.79 9.12
C PHE A 272 14.11 -21.31 9.22
N HIS A 273 12.95 -21.92 9.09
CA HIS A 273 12.77 -23.36 9.15
C HIS A 273 11.40 -23.76 8.55
N PRO A 274 11.16 -25.04 8.27
CA PRO A 274 9.84 -25.52 7.88
C PRO A 274 8.77 -25.13 8.92
N PHE A 275 7.56 -24.80 8.47
CA PHE A 275 6.48 -24.26 9.31
C PHE A 275 6.82 -22.99 10.11
N CYS A 276 7.83 -22.22 9.69
CA CYS A 276 8.12 -20.94 10.34
C CYS A 276 6.91 -20.00 10.20
N ILE A 277 6.48 -19.44 11.34
CA ILE A 277 5.37 -18.50 11.44
C ILE A 277 5.83 -17.07 11.74
N CYS A 278 7.15 -16.86 11.85
CA CYS A 278 7.76 -15.54 11.96
C CYS A 278 7.47 -14.72 10.70
N PHE A 279 7.57 -13.40 10.83
CA PHE A 279 7.20 -12.46 9.80
C PHE A 279 8.20 -11.32 9.75
N ALA A 280 8.23 -10.59 8.64
CA ALA A 280 9.03 -9.39 8.49
C ALA A 280 8.13 -8.19 8.21
N THR A 281 8.58 -7.00 8.61
CA THR A 281 7.95 -5.71 8.27
C THR A 281 8.99 -4.80 7.62
N PRO A 282 8.62 -4.02 6.60
CA PRO A 282 9.54 -3.07 6.00
C PRO A 282 9.84 -1.94 7.00
N ILE A 283 11.10 -1.51 7.05
CA ILE A 283 11.52 -0.28 7.73
C ILE A 283 11.51 0.80 6.65
N THR A 284 10.63 1.77 6.75
CA THR A 284 10.49 2.85 5.77
C THR A 284 11.23 4.09 6.21
N MET A 285 11.69 4.88 5.24
CA MET A 285 12.02 6.29 5.50
C MET A 285 10.75 7.08 5.79
N GLU A 286 10.91 8.24 6.41
CA GLU A 286 9.79 9.18 6.60
C GLU A 286 9.33 9.73 5.23
N PRO A 287 8.03 10.03 5.04
CA PRO A 287 7.51 10.53 3.77
C PRO A 287 8.24 11.80 3.26
N GLU A 288 8.71 12.65 4.16
CA GLU A 288 9.48 13.85 3.82
C GLU A 288 10.84 13.52 3.22
N ASP A 289 11.55 12.55 3.81
CA ASP A 289 12.85 12.07 3.31
C ASP A 289 12.68 11.40 1.93
N PHE A 290 11.57 10.69 1.72
CA PHE A 290 11.26 10.12 0.42
C PHE A 290 10.93 11.18 -0.64
N ALA A 291 10.24 12.26 -0.26
CA ALA A 291 10.00 13.37 -1.18
C ALA A 291 11.31 14.07 -1.59
N ASP A 292 12.24 14.23 -0.66
CA ASP A 292 13.59 14.76 -0.96
C ASP A 292 14.40 13.79 -1.84
N PHE A 293 14.30 12.47 -1.60
CA PHE A 293 14.88 11.44 -2.48
C PHE A 293 14.34 11.54 -3.91
N LEU A 294 13.03 11.66 -4.10
CA LEU A 294 12.42 11.80 -5.42
C LEU A 294 12.83 13.07 -6.18
N LEU A 295 13.34 14.09 -5.48
CA LEU A 295 13.79 15.35 -6.09
C LEU A 295 15.28 15.37 -6.41
N ASN A 296 16.11 14.75 -5.58
CA ASN A 296 17.55 14.93 -5.60
C ASN A 296 18.35 13.61 -5.65
N ASP A 297 17.68 12.45 -5.71
CA ASP A 297 18.26 11.10 -5.64
C ASP A 297 19.14 10.86 -4.39
N THR A 298 18.86 11.59 -3.30
CA THR A 298 19.62 11.48 -2.05
C THR A 298 18.88 10.66 -1.01
N VAL A 299 19.41 9.48 -0.66
CA VAL A 299 18.99 8.73 0.53
C VAL A 299 19.69 9.31 1.75
N PRO A 300 19.01 9.57 2.89
CA PRO A 300 19.66 10.03 4.11
C PRO A 300 20.82 9.10 4.53
N GLN A 301 22.05 9.63 4.59
CA GLN A 301 23.23 8.86 5.00
C GLN A 301 23.05 8.31 6.42
N GLY A 302 23.28 7.01 6.59
CA GLY A 302 23.28 6.33 7.89
C GLY A 302 21.91 5.81 8.38
N GLN A 303 20.83 5.99 7.62
CA GLN A 303 19.52 5.39 7.96
C GLN A 303 19.32 3.98 7.40
N THR A 304 19.93 3.66 6.26
CA THR A 304 19.82 2.34 5.63
C THR A 304 20.48 1.27 6.50
N ILE A 305 19.78 0.16 6.72
CA ILE A 305 20.35 -1.00 7.40
C ILE A 305 21.23 -1.76 6.40
N THR A 306 22.53 -1.83 6.69
CA THR A 306 23.54 -2.44 5.79
C THR A 306 24.08 -3.77 6.31
N ASP A 307 23.75 -4.15 7.54
CA ASP A 307 24.28 -5.35 8.18
C ASP A 307 23.21 -6.07 9.01
N ILE A 308 23.48 -7.32 9.35
CA ILE A 308 22.59 -8.17 10.15
C ILE A 308 22.89 -8.06 11.65
N PRO A 309 21.94 -8.43 12.55
CA PRO A 309 22.14 -8.37 13.99
C PRO A 309 23.34 -9.21 14.45
N GLN A 310 24.07 -8.74 15.47
CA GLN A 310 25.26 -9.46 15.97
C GLN A 310 24.92 -10.88 16.41
N ALA A 311 23.82 -11.08 17.14
CA ALA A 311 23.36 -12.40 17.55
C ALA A 311 23.11 -13.36 16.36
N ALA A 312 22.68 -12.83 15.21
CA ALA A 312 22.50 -13.61 14.00
C ALA A 312 23.84 -14.01 13.38
N LYS A 313 24.84 -13.10 13.37
CA LYS A 313 26.20 -13.41 12.92
C LYS A 313 26.83 -14.50 13.77
N ASP A 314 26.76 -14.34 15.09
CA ASP A 314 27.31 -15.28 16.06
C ASP A 314 26.68 -16.66 15.84
N PHE A 315 25.34 -16.72 15.79
CA PHE A 315 24.61 -17.97 15.51
C PHE A 315 25.01 -18.62 14.19
N VAL A 316 25.11 -17.85 13.10
CA VAL A 316 25.52 -18.37 11.78
C VAL A 316 26.94 -18.92 11.84
N SER A 317 27.88 -18.17 12.42
CA SER A 317 29.29 -18.57 12.52
C SER A 317 29.49 -19.84 13.35
N GLU A 318 28.76 -19.98 14.45
CA GLU A 318 28.81 -21.15 15.35
C GLU A 318 28.18 -22.40 14.73
N ASN A 319 27.22 -22.24 13.81
CA ASN A 319 26.40 -23.34 13.30
C ASN A 319 26.54 -23.57 11.79
N LYS A 320 27.47 -22.89 11.11
CA LYS A 320 27.58 -22.84 9.64
C LYS A 320 27.51 -24.21 8.96
N ASP A 321 28.23 -25.22 9.47
CA ASP A 321 28.31 -26.55 8.87
C ASP A 321 26.94 -27.27 8.84
N GLY A 322 26.09 -27.00 9.84
CA GLY A 322 24.73 -27.54 9.90
C GLY A 322 23.69 -26.74 9.11
N LEU A 323 24.02 -25.51 8.71
CA LEU A 323 23.09 -24.56 8.11
C LEU A 323 23.15 -24.49 6.58
N GLN A 324 24.20 -25.02 5.94
CA GLN A 324 24.39 -24.93 4.48
C GLN A 324 23.23 -25.52 3.64
N SER A 325 22.45 -26.45 4.21
CA SER A 325 21.25 -27.02 3.58
C SER A 325 19.96 -26.24 3.87
N ALA A 326 19.99 -25.23 4.73
CA ALA A 326 18.82 -24.41 5.02
C ALA A 326 18.56 -23.42 3.86
N PHE A 327 17.31 -23.34 3.42
CA PHE A 327 16.92 -22.48 2.28
C PHE A 327 17.28 -21.00 2.51
N TRP A 328 17.04 -20.47 3.72
CA TRP A 328 17.40 -19.09 4.07
C TRP A 328 18.91 -18.85 4.13
N TYR A 329 19.71 -19.89 4.41
CA TYR A 329 21.16 -19.77 4.41
C TYR A 329 21.65 -19.64 2.98
N LYS A 330 21.22 -20.53 2.08
CA LYS A 330 21.57 -20.48 0.65
C LYS A 330 21.17 -19.17 -0.02
N ASP A 331 20.01 -18.63 0.37
CA ASP A 331 19.48 -17.37 -0.14
C ASP A 331 20.32 -16.14 0.26
N ASN A 332 21.12 -16.20 1.35
CA ASN A 332 21.70 -15.01 1.97
C ASN A 332 23.17 -15.12 2.38
N PHE A 333 23.76 -16.32 2.45
CA PHE A 333 25.09 -16.53 3.03
C PHE A 333 25.99 -17.38 2.12
N THR A 334 27.27 -17.02 2.07
CA THR A 334 28.32 -17.80 1.42
C THR A 334 28.67 -19.03 2.27
N ASN A 335 29.39 -20.00 1.70
CA ASN A 335 29.72 -21.25 2.39
C ASN A 335 30.57 -21.05 3.65
N ASP A 336 31.32 -19.94 3.75
CA ASP A 336 32.13 -19.53 4.90
C ASP A 336 31.33 -18.78 5.98
N GLY A 337 30.04 -18.50 5.75
CA GLY A 337 29.16 -17.82 6.72
C GLY A 337 29.11 -16.31 6.56
N GLY A 338 29.76 -15.76 5.53
CA GLY A 338 29.65 -14.36 5.16
C GLY A 338 28.30 -14.03 4.52
N LEU A 339 27.80 -12.81 4.71
CA LEU A 339 26.58 -12.36 4.03
C LEU A 339 26.87 -12.20 2.53
N GLN A 340 26.05 -12.82 1.67
CA GLN A 340 26.12 -12.62 0.22
C GLN A 340 25.76 -11.17 -0.10
N ARG A 341 26.70 -10.43 -0.71
CA ARG A 341 26.50 -9.02 -1.11
C ARG A 341 26.11 -8.86 -2.59
N GLU A 342 26.12 -9.95 -3.35
CA GLU A 342 25.91 -9.95 -4.80
C GLU A 342 24.47 -10.30 -5.21
N ILE A 343 23.48 -9.46 -4.89
CA ILE A 343 22.24 -9.40 -5.69
C ILE A 343 21.84 -7.92 -5.83
N VAL A 344 22.27 -7.35 -6.96
CA VAL A 344 21.98 -6.02 -7.53
C VAL A 344 22.58 -4.83 -6.76
N SER A 345 23.49 -4.15 -7.45
CA SER A 345 24.03 -2.84 -7.08
C SER A 345 22.95 -1.92 -6.54
N GLN A 346 23.03 -1.56 -5.25
CA GLN A 346 22.54 -0.25 -4.84
C GLN A 346 23.25 0.78 -5.73
N PRO A 347 22.59 1.88 -6.14
CA PRO A 347 23.30 2.95 -6.81
C PRO A 347 24.40 3.40 -5.85
N ILE A 348 25.63 3.00 -6.16
CA ILE A 348 26.83 3.60 -5.62
C ILE A 348 26.79 5.00 -6.21
N THR A 349 26.21 5.96 -5.50
CA THR A 349 26.46 7.35 -5.79
C THR A 349 27.95 7.55 -5.59
N ASN A 350 28.67 7.65 -6.70
CA ASN A 350 30.07 8.01 -6.75
C ASN A 350 30.35 9.18 -5.80
N GLU A 351 31.53 9.13 -5.19
CA GLU A 351 32.11 10.14 -4.32
C GLU A 351 31.73 11.57 -4.74
N VAL A 352 30.86 12.22 -3.98
CA VAL A 352 30.73 13.67 -4.00
C VAL A 352 31.13 14.18 -2.62
N ILE A 353 32.38 14.62 -2.57
CA ILE A 353 32.96 15.69 -1.74
C ILE A 353 32.23 15.96 -0.42
N LYS A 354 32.92 15.64 0.68
CA LYS A 354 32.61 16.08 2.06
C LYS A 354 32.21 17.56 2.09
N VAL A 355 30.91 17.83 2.19
CA VAL A 355 30.41 19.08 2.75
C VAL A 355 29.49 18.70 3.90
N SER A 356 30.00 18.82 5.12
CA SER A 356 29.19 18.71 6.34
C SER A 356 28.06 19.73 6.28
N LYS A 357 26.81 19.32 6.06
CA LYS A 357 25.68 20.24 6.05
C LYS A 357 24.83 20.14 7.31
N ARG A 358 24.87 21.28 8.01
CA ARG A 358 24.03 21.87 9.06
C ARG A 358 22.81 21.07 9.53
N ILE A 359 22.81 20.77 10.83
CA ILE A 359 21.63 20.34 11.59
C ILE A 359 20.61 21.48 11.61
N LYS A 360 19.38 21.19 11.15
CA LYS A 360 18.27 22.15 11.09
C LYS A 360 17.74 22.44 12.50
N THR A 361 17.51 23.71 12.78
CA THR A 361 16.93 24.20 14.04
C THR A 361 15.45 23.83 14.15
N ASP A 362 14.89 23.80 15.37
CA ASP A 362 13.47 23.50 15.57
C ASP A 362 12.54 24.53 14.90
N ALA A 363 13.02 25.76 14.69
CA ALA A 363 12.33 26.77 13.89
C ALA A 363 12.22 26.35 12.42
N GLU A 364 13.29 25.78 11.84
CA GLU A 364 13.29 25.26 10.46
C GLU A 364 12.42 24.00 10.36
N LYS A 365 12.39 23.13 11.38
CA LYS A 365 11.47 21.97 11.43
C LYS A 365 10.00 22.40 11.49
N ASN A 366 9.68 23.37 12.35
CA ASN A 366 8.32 23.91 12.47
C ASN A 366 7.86 24.63 11.19
N ASP A 367 8.77 25.30 10.49
CA ASP A 367 8.49 25.91 9.19
C ASP A 367 8.20 24.85 8.11
N ILE A 368 8.96 23.75 8.09
CA ILE A 368 8.73 22.63 7.18
C ILE A 368 7.38 21.95 7.47
N GLN A 369 7.07 21.68 8.74
CA GLN A 369 5.78 21.10 9.14
C GLN A 369 4.60 21.98 8.70
N LYS A 370 4.69 23.30 8.92
CA LYS A 370 3.67 24.24 8.45
C LYS A 370 3.50 24.21 6.93
N ARG A 371 4.61 24.16 6.17
CA ARG A 371 4.57 24.05 4.70
C ARG A 371 3.93 22.74 4.22
N TRP A 372 4.11 21.65 4.97
CA TRP A 372 3.52 20.33 4.68
C TRP A 372 2.01 20.32 4.93
N GLU A 373 1.57 20.81 6.10
CA GLU A 373 0.14 20.91 6.45
C GLU A 373 -0.60 21.79 5.45
N ASP A 374 -0.02 22.94 5.09
CA ASP A 374 -0.55 23.84 4.06
C ASP A 374 -0.70 23.13 2.70
N ARG A 375 0.26 22.27 2.31
CA ARG A 375 0.20 21.51 1.05
C ARG A 375 -0.87 20.43 1.09
N PHE A 376 -0.96 19.67 2.19
CA PHE A 376 -1.96 18.62 2.38
C PHE A 376 -3.38 19.16 2.25
N VAL A 377 -3.69 20.24 2.97
CA VAL A 377 -5.02 20.85 2.98
C VAL A 377 -5.39 21.38 1.59
N ARG A 378 -4.43 21.97 0.85
CA ARG A 378 -4.65 22.42 -0.54
C ARG A 378 -4.91 21.26 -1.50
N ASN A 379 -4.18 20.15 -1.38
CA ASN A 379 -4.38 18.97 -2.22
C ASN A 379 -5.75 18.32 -1.97
N PHE A 380 -6.17 18.21 -0.70
CA PHE A 380 -7.49 17.72 -0.34
C PHE A 380 -8.60 18.61 -0.91
N ASN A 381 -8.44 19.93 -0.79
CA ASN A 381 -9.37 20.91 -1.36
C ASN A 381 -9.48 20.77 -2.89
N GLN A 382 -8.35 20.62 -3.59
CA GLN A 382 -8.30 20.36 -5.02
C GLN A 382 -9.10 19.10 -5.41
N ALA A 383 -8.86 17.96 -4.76
CA ALA A 383 -9.56 16.72 -5.06
C ALA A 383 -11.10 16.86 -4.90
N LYS A 384 -11.53 17.61 -3.87
CA LYS A 384 -12.95 17.91 -3.63
C LYS A 384 -13.55 18.86 -4.66
N ILE A 385 -12.80 19.87 -5.11
CA ILE A 385 -13.23 20.73 -6.23
C ILE A 385 -13.48 19.85 -7.47
N GLU A 386 -12.50 19.04 -7.89
CA GLU A 386 -12.61 18.18 -9.07
C GLU A 386 -13.84 17.26 -9.01
N GLN A 387 -14.09 16.66 -7.84
CA GLN A 387 -15.25 15.81 -7.59
C GLN A 387 -16.57 16.59 -7.75
N LYS A 388 -16.66 17.80 -7.19
CA LYS A 388 -17.91 18.58 -7.14
C LYS A 388 -18.29 19.20 -8.48
N ILE A 389 -17.31 19.66 -9.26
CA ILE A 389 -17.55 20.34 -10.54
C ILE A 389 -17.38 19.43 -11.76
N GLY A 390 -16.82 18.23 -11.59
CA GLY A 390 -16.59 17.27 -12.67
C GLY A 390 -15.51 17.69 -13.68
N VAL A 391 -14.52 18.48 -13.24
CA VAL A 391 -13.42 19.00 -14.09
C VAL A 391 -12.09 18.66 -13.42
N LYS A 392 -11.18 18.04 -14.18
CA LYS A 392 -9.80 17.80 -13.75
C LYS A 392 -8.96 19.07 -13.84
N LYS A 393 -8.09 19.30 -12.86
CA LYS A 393 -7.18 20.44 -12.88
C LYS A 393 -6.16 20.26 -14.02
N GLY A 394 -6.13 21.21 -14.94
CA GLY A 394 -5.10 21.32 -15.98
C GLY A 394 -3.90 22.13 -15.51
N LYS A 395 -3.11 22.62 -16.48
CA LYS A 395 -2.05 23.61 -16.20
C LYS A 395 -2.68 24.91 -15.69
N GLU A 396 -2.00 25.59 -14.77
CA GLU A 396 -2.40 26.94 -14.35
C GLU A 396 -2.42 27.85 -15.56
N MET A 397 -3.50 28.64 -15.68
CA MET A 397 -3.69 29.55 -16.80
C MET A 397 -3.04 30.89 -16.48
N THR A 398 -2.39 31.49 -17.48
CA THR A 398 -1.99 32.91 -17.42
C THR A 398 -3.22 33.82 -17.30
N PHE A 399 -2.98 35.11 -17.06
CA PHE A 399 -4.07 36.08 -17.05
C PHE A 399 -4.80 36.08 -18.39
N GLU A 400 -4.03 36.04 -19.48
CA GLU A 400 -4.50 36.01 -20.85
C GLU A 400 -5.28 34.71 -21.13
N GLU A 401 -4.74 33.53 -20.83
CA GLU A 401 -5.41 32.23 -21.07
C GLU A 401 -6.71 32.06 -20.26
N ALA A 402 -6.75 32.61 -19.04
CA ALA A 402 -7.97 32.62 -18.24
C ALA A 402 -9.01 33.63 -18.74
N ASN A 403 -8.61 34.57 -19.62
CA ASN A 403 -9.39 35.71 -20.10
C ASN A 403 -9.81 35.61 -21.58
N GLU A 404 -8.98 35.12 -22.51
CA GLU A 404 -9.16 35.07 -23.98
C GLU A 404 -10.56 34.61 -24.43
N LEU A 405 -11.53 35.53 -24.44
CA LEU A 405 -12.98 35.32 -24.63
C LEU A 405 -13.69 34.49 -23.54
N ARG A 406 -13.00 34.18 -22.45
CA ARG A 406 -13.53 33.48 -21.28
C ARG A 406 -13.96 34.46 -20.18
N GLY A 407 -14.36 35.70 -20.49
CA GLY A 407 -15.13 36.52 -19.54
C GLY A 407 -16.41 35.78 -19.10
N ASN A 408 -17.39 36.47 -18.53
CA ASN A 408 -18.71 35.84 -18.50
C ASN A 408 -19.20 35.65 -19.95
N ILE A 409 -19.11 34.42 -20.46
CA ILE A 409 -19.42 34.05 -21.85
C ILE A 409 -20.89 34.35 -22.20
N ASN A 410 -21.73 34.50 -21.18
CA ASN A 410 -23.13 34.84 -21.32
C ASN A 410 -23.45 36.27 -20.87
N TYR A 411 -22.44 37.11 -20.63
CA TYR A 411 -22.64 38.50 -20.30
C TYR A 411 -23.44 39.20 -21.41
N GLY A 412 -24.49 39.94 -21.03
CA GLY A 412 -25.38 40.60 -21.97
C GLY A 412 -26.33 39.68 -22.74
N LYS A 413 -26.23 38.34 -22.62
CA LYS A 413 -27.18 37.41 -23.25
C LYS A 413 -28.50 37.28 -22.48
N ALA A 414 -28.46 37.46 -21.17
CA ALA A 414 -29.65 37.50 -20.31
C ALA A 414 -29.35 38.28 -19.02
N SER A 415 -30.40 38.80 -18.38
CA SER A 415 -30.26 39.71 -17.22
C SER A 415 -29.56 39.03 -16.04
N GLU A 416 -29.78 37.74 -15.82
CA GLU A 416 -29.15 36.95 -14.74
C GLU A 416 -27.62 36.81 -14.87
N TYR A 417 -27.08 36.99 -16.09
CA TYR A 417 -25.64 37.02 -16.35
C TYR A 417 -25.06 38.44 -16.29
N SER A 418 -25.91 39.47 -16.26
CA SER A 418 -25.47 40.85 -16.03
C SER A 418 -25.32 41.18 -14.54
N VAL A 419 -25.77 40.28 -13.64
CA VAL A 419 -25.73 40.47 -12.16
C VAL A 419 -25.01 39.35 -11.40
N ASN A 420 -24.18 38.56 -12.07
CA ASN A 420 -23.45 37.41 -11.49
C ASN A 420 -21.94 37.67 -11.26
N CYS A 421 -21.50 38.92 -11.10
CA CYS A 421 -20.09 39.30 -10.94
C CYS A 421 -19.35 38.48 -9.86
N GLN A 422 -20.02 38.14 -8.77
CA GLN A 422 -19.55 37.25 -7.71
C GLN A 422 -19.18 35.84 -8.20
N SER A 423 -19.93 35.28 -9.15
CA SER A 423 -19.59 33.99 -9.76
C SER A 423 -18.46 34.14 -10.79
N CYS A 424 -18.41 35.30 -11.48
CA CYS A 424 -17.39 35.57 -12.50
C CYS A 424 -15.98 35.65 -11.90
N VAL A 425 -15.82 36.33 -10.77
CA VAL A 425 -14.50 36.41 -10.08
C VAL A 425 -14.04 35.05 -9.58
N VAL A 426 -14.96 34.20 -9.11
CA VAL A 426 -14.65 32.81 -8.72
C VAL A 426 -14.25 31.97 -9.93
N ALA A 427 -14.98 32.06 -11.04
CA ALA A 427 -14.66 31.32 -12.26
C ALA A 427 -13.30 31.76 -12.83
N ASN A 428 -12.96 33.05 -12.76
CA ASN A 428 -11.66 33.56 -13.16
C ASN A 428 -10.54 32.99 -12.30
N GLU A 429 -10.66 33.03 -10.97
CA GLU A 429 -9.63 32.49 -10.07
C GLU A 429 -9.48 30.96 -10.24
N LEU A 430 -10.58 30.22 -10.41
CA LEU A 430 -10.52 28.79 -10.70
C LEU A 430 -9.82 28.49 -12.03
N ARG A 431 -10.04 29.30 -13.07
CA ARG A 431 -9.31 29.18 -14.33
C ARG A 431 -7.83 29.47 -14.16
N ARG A 432 -7.45 30.51 -13.41
CA ARG A 432 -6.04 30.76 -13.05
C ARG A 432 -5.41 29.56 -12.34
N ARG A 433 -6.19 28.81 -11.55
CA ARG A 433 -5.78 27.55 -10.92
C ARG A 433 -5.85 26.32 -11.85
N GLY A 434 -6.18 26.49 -13.12
CA GLY A 434 -6.19 25.41 -14.13
C GLY A 434 -7.52 24.67 -14.30
N TYR A 435 -8.62 25.12 -13.69
CA TYR A 435 -9.93 24.51 -13.91
C TYR A 435 -10.66 25.17 -15.08
N ASN A 436 -11.01 24.38 -16.10
CA ASN A 436 -11.76 24.87 -17.25
C ASN A 436 -13.25 25.01 -16.92
N VAL A 437 -13.65 26.17 -16.36
CA VAL A 437 -15.00 26.43 -15.85
C VAL A 437 -15.60 27.75 -16.33
N THR A 438 -16.92 27.88 -16.24
CA THR A 438 -17.65 29.13 -16.47
C THR A 438 -18.61 29.44 -15.32
N ALA A 439 -18.93 30.72 -15.15
CA ALA A 439 -19.78 31.21 -14.07
C ALA A 439 -21.26 30.85 -14.29
N LEU A 440 -21.94 30.44 -13.23
CA LEU A 440 -23.40 30.27 -13.23
C LEU A 440 -24.12 31.62 -13.08
N PRO A 441 -25.37 31.73 -13.58
CA PRO A 441 -26.16 32.95 -13.50
C PRO A 441 -26.65 33.24 -12.07
N ASN A 442 -26.87 34.52 -11.78
CA ASN A 442 -27.50 34.96 -10.55
C ASN A 442 -29.00 35.19 -10.80
N LEU A 443 -29.81 34.28 -10.27
CA LEU A 443 -31.26 34.25 -10.48
C LEU A 443 -32.03 35.19 -9.53
N GLN A 444 -31.33 35.96 -8.69
CA GLN A 444 -31.91 36.91 -7.74
C GLN A 444 -33.01 36.33 -6.82
N LYS A 445 -32.85 35.06 -6.44
CA LYS A 445 -33.81 34.32 -5.59
C LYS A 445 -33.11 33.58 -4.47
N THR A 446 -33.76 33.50 -3.30
CA THR A 446 -33.31 32.70 -2.16
C THR A 446 -33.04 31.25 -2.56
N GLY A 447 -31.95 30.65 -2.07
CA GLY A 447 -31.52 29.30 -2.45
C GLY A 447 -30.71 29.23 -3.75
N ASN A 448 -30.61 30.31 -4.52
CA ASN A 448 -29.62 30.40 -5.60
C ASN A 448 -28.27 30.82 -5.01
N ILE A 449 -27.28 29.91 -5.04
CA ILE A 449 -25.96 30.16 -4.45
C ILE A 449 -25.30 31.45 -4.96
N PRO A 450 -25.31 31.80 -6.27
CA PRO A 450 -24.83 33.09 -6.73
C PRO A 450 -25.55 34.28 -6.08
N TYR A 451 -26.88 34.24 -5.94
CA TYR A 451 -27.61 35.31 -5.24
C TYR A 451 -27.15 35.47 -3.79
N GLU A 452 -27.02 34.37 -3.06
CA GLU A 452 -26.52 34.38 -1.68
C GLU A 452 -25.07 34.85 -1.57
N LEU A 453 -24.23 34.43 -2.52
CA LEU A 453 -22.84 34.85 -2.60
C LEU A 453 -22.71 36.35 -2.84
N SER A 454 -23.69 37.00 -3.48
CA SER A 454 -23.66 38.45 -3.72
C SER A 454 -23.72 39.26 -2.43
N MET A 455 -24.32 38.72 -1.37
CA MET A 455 -24.40 39.33 -0.03
C MET A 455 -23.17 39.03 0.84
N ARG A 456 -22.39 38.01 0.48
CA ARG A 456 -21.24 37.52 1.27
C ARG A 456 -20.18 36.93 0.34
N THR A 457 -19.54 37.76 -0.47
CA THR A 457 -18.67 37.29 -1.57
C THR A 457 -17.41 36.54 -1.12
N ASN A 458 -17.06 36.60 0.18
CA ASN A 458 -15.98 35.82 0.80
C ASN A 458 -16.40 34.38 1.18
N TRP A 459 -17.68 34.03 1.11
CA TRP A 459 -18.22 32.72 1.52
C TRP A 459 -17.68 31.53 0.71
N VAL A 460 -17.27 31.79 -0.53
CA VAL A 460 -16.63 30.80 -1.41
C VAL A 460 -15.18 30.49 -1.02
N TRP A 461 -14.61 31.24 -0.08
CA TRP A 461 -13.23 31.04 0.35
C TRP A 461 -13.16 30.51 1.78
N ILE A 462 -12.15 29.70 2.04
CA ILE A 462 -11.82 29.18 3.37
C ILE A 462 -10.35 29.52 3.65
N ASP A 463 -10.10 30.11 4.81
CA ASP A 463 -8.75 30.36 5.29
C ASP A 463 -8.09 29.02 5.66
N PRO A 464 -6.93 28.68 5.08
CA PRO A 464 -6.30 27.36 5.29
C PRO A 464 -5.80 27.14 6.72
N LYS A 465 -5.58 28.20 7.51
CA LYS A 465 -5.07 28.10 8.88
C LYS A 465 -6.19 27.92 9.88
N THR A 466 -7.29 28.65 9.68
CA THR A 466 -8.42 28.67 10.61
C THR A 466 -9.57 27.78 10.18
N MET A 467 -9.56 27.30 8.93
CA MET A 467 -10.60 26.47 8.31
C MET A 467 -12.00 27.10 8.33
N VAL A 468 -12.08 28.42 8.44
CA VAL A 468 -13.32 29.19 8.43
C VAL A 468 -13.33 30.24 7.31
N MET A 469 -14.50 30.84 7.09
CA MET A 469 -14.68 31.92 6.12
C MET A 469 -13.80 33.12 6.51
N PRO A 470 -12.88 33.59 5.63
CA PRO A 470 -11.96 34.67 5.93
C PRO A 470 -12.70 36.01 6.02
N LYS A 471 -12.19 36.91 6.87
CA LYS A 471 -12.69 38.29 6.97
C LYS A 471 -12.01 39.17 5.93
N LYS A 472 -12.78 40.05 5.30
CA LYS A 472 -12.25 41.08 4.39
C LYS A 472 -11.68 42.24 5.20
N GLN A 473 -10.70 42.93 4.62
CA GLN A 473 -10.19 44.20 5.14
C GLN A 473 -10.79 45.34 4.32
N THR A 474 -11.04 46.50 4.92
CA THR A 474 -11.68 47.64 4.24
C THR A 474 -10.72 48.81 4.15
N ALA A 475 -10.51 49.31 2.93
CA ALA A 475 -9.83 50.57 2.65
C ALA A 475 -10.86 51.70 2.48
N GLY A 476 -10.63 52.84 3.12
CA GLY A 476 -11.57 53.95 3.09
C GLY A 476 -12.75 53.73 4.04
N GLY A 477 -13.94 54.21 3.64
CA GLY A 477 -15.16 54.09 4.42
C GLY A 477 -15.37 55.22 5.43
N ILE A 478 -16.44 55.09 6.21
CA ILE A 478 -16.78 56.02 7.30
C ILE A 478 -15.78 55.85 8.44
N TYR A 479 -15.26 56.96 8.96
CA TYR A 479 -14.37 56.97 10.12
C TYR A 479 -14.97 57.66 11.34
N ASP A 480 -16.01 58.49 11.17
CA ASP A 480 -16.63 59.26 12.25
C ASP A 480 -18.07 59.64 11.87
N ILE A 481 -18.88 59.97 12.87
CA ILE A 481 -20.23 60.48 12.72
C ILE A 481 -20.29 61.82 13.45
N THR A 482 -20.70 62.89 12.76
CA THR A 482 -20.82 64.20 13.39
C THR A 482 -21.91 64.18 14.47
N ARG A 483 -21.87 65.16 15.39
CA ARG A 483 -22.95 65.38 16.36
C ARG A 483 -24.33 65.60 15.71
N SER A 484 -24.36 66.04 14.45
CA SER A 484 -25.59 66.20 13.64
C SER A 484 -26.02 64.93 12.88
N GLY A 485 -25.32 63.80 13.07
CA GLY A 485 -25.62 62.54 12.41
C GLY A 485 -25.07 62.41 10.98
N ALA A 486 -24.29 63.38 10.50
CA ALA A 486 -23.66 63.31 9.18
C ALA A 486 -22.45 62.36 9.21
N LEU A 487 -22.38 61.47 8.22
CA LEU A 487 -21.32 60.46 8.12
C LEU A 487 -20.06 61.07 7.51
N LYS A 488 -18.93 61.01 8.21
CA LYS A 488 -17.63 61.43 7.68
C LYS A 488 -16.92 60.23 7.05
N SER A 489 -16.67 60.32 5.76
CA SER A 489 -15.96 59.29 4.99
C SER A 489 -14.54 59.74 4.66
N LYS A 490 -13.61 58.79 4.60
CA LYS A 490 -12.23 59.04 4.17
C LYS A 490 -12.20 59.53 2.72
N SER A 491 -11.24 60.40 2.42
CA SER A 491 -11.02 60.95 1.07
C SER A 491 -10.55 59.87 0.08
N ILE A 492 -10.66 60.13 -1.23
CA ILE A 492 -10.12 59.25 -2.28
C ILE A 492 -8.61 59.01 -2.08
N LYS A 493 -7.88 60.02 -1.60
CA LYS A 493 -6.43 59.92 -1.33
C LYS A 493 -6.13 58.93 -0.21
N GLU A 494 -6.89 59.01 0.89
CA GLU A 494 -6.76 58.07 2.02
C GLU A 494 -7.18 56.66 1.62
N LEU A 495 -8.33 56.52 0.94
CA LEU A 495 -8.79 55.23 0.41
C LEU A 495 -7.76 54.59 -0.53
N THR A 496 -7.12 55.38 -1.40
CA THR A 496 -6.08 54.88 -2.32
C THR A 496 -4.83 54.45 -1.55
N LYS A 497 -4.41 55.25 -0.56
CA LYS A 497 -3.26 54.92 0.29
C LYS A 497 -3.49 53.60 1.05
N GLU A 498 -4.67 53.46 1.65
CA GLU A 498 -5.04 52.26 2.38
C GLU A 498 -5.15 51.05 1.43
N LEU A 499 -5.77 51.20 0.26
CA LEU A 499 -5.84 50.10 -0.70
C LEU A 499 -4.44 49.61 -1.11
N VAL A 500 -3.53 50.53 -1.44
CA VAL A 500 -2.14 50.19 -1.82
C VAL A 500 -1.45 49.43 -0.69
N GLU A 501 -1.69 49.80 0.57
CA GLU A 501 -1.16 49.09 1.72
C GLU A 501 -1.77 47.67 1.85
N LEU A 502 -3.08 47.52 1.64
CA LEU A 502 -3.77 46.22 1.68
C LEU A 502 -3.32 45.26 0.55
N VAL A 503 -2.86 45.79 -0.59
CA VAL A 503 -2.41 45.00 -1.75
C VAL A 503 -0.90 45.11 -2.01
N LYS A 504 -0.12 45.42 -0.96
CA LYS A 504 1.33 45.60 -1.07
C LYS A 504 2.07 44.34 -1.54
N GLU A 505 1.58 43.16 -1.15
CA GLU A 505 2.17 41.88 -1.50
C GLU A 505 1.74 41.44 -2.91
N PRO A 506 2.66 40.90 -3.75
CA PRO A 506 2.29 40.23 -4.99
C PRO A 506 1.28 39.10 -4.73
N GLY A 507 0.22 39.06 -5.54
CA GLY A 507 -0.90 38.13 -5.34
C GLY A 507 -2.16 38.55 -6.09
N ARG A 508 -3.22 37.75 -5.95
CA ARG A 508 -4.53 38.01 -6.56
C ARG A 508 -5.54 38.30 -5.49
N TYR A 509 -6.27 39.39 -5.66
CA TYR A 509 -7.20 39.95 -4.71
C TYR A 509 -8.56 40.08 -5.36
N HIS A 510 -9.61 39.82 -4.60
CA HIS A 510 -10.94 40.28 -4.92
C HIS A 510 -11.18 41.59 -4.19
N ILE A 511 -11.68 42.57 -4.94
CA ILE A 511 -12.12 43.84 -4.38
C ILE A 511 -13.60 44.06 -4.66
N ASP A 512 -14.35 44.37 -3.62
CA ASP A 512 -15.77 44.71 -3.73
C ASP A 512 -16.09 46.07 -3.13
N PHE A 513 -17.02 46.77 -3.78
CA PHE A 513 -17.35 48.15 -3.48
C PHE A 513 -18.77 48.48 -3.92
N ALA A 514 -19.32 49.56 -3.37
CA ALA A 514 -20.60 50.12 -3.80
C ALA A 514 -20.39 51.25 -4.81
N TRP A 515 -21.25 51.36 -5.80
CA TRP A 515 -21.21 52.45 -6.77
C TRP A 515 -21.71 53.76 -6.14
N LYS A 516 -21.06 54.88 -6.49
CA LYS A 516 -21.46 56.22 -6.07
C LYS A 516 -22.86 56.54 -6.63
N GLY A 517 -23.78 56.89 -5.75
CA GLY A 517 -25.14 57.28 -6.12
C GLY A 517 -26.04 56.13 -6.59
N LYS A 518 -25.63 54.86 -6.44
CA LYS A 518 -26.47 53.70 -6.75
C LYS A 518 -26.62 52.79 -5.54
N ASN A 519 -27.76 52.11 -5.46
CA ASN A 519 -27.99 51.05 -4.47
C ASN A 519 -27.54 49.69 -5.00
N SER A 520 -26.30 49.60 -5.49
CA SER A 520 -25.73 48.36 -6.01
C SER A 520 -24.22 48.31 -5.76
N GLY A 521 -23.71 47.10 -5.62
CA GLY A 521 -22.29 46.80 -5.48
C GLY A 521 -21.71 46.09 -6.70
N HIS A 522 -20.39 45.99 -6.73
CA HIS A 522 -19.66 45.20 -7.72
C HIS A 522 -18.46 44.53 -7.07
N ILE A 523 -17.98 43.45 -7.68
CA ILE A 523 -16.77 42.74 -7.28
C ILE A 523 -15.94 42.43 -8.52
N ILE A 524 -14.63 42.72 -8.44
CA ILE A 524 -13.67 42.52 -9.54
C ILE A 524 -12.35 41.97 -9.00
N THR A 525 -11.45 41.59 -9.91
CA THR A 525 -10.13 41.05 -9.59
C THR A 525 -9.07 42.16 -9.67
N LEU A 526 -8.21 42.22 -8.66
CA LEU A 526 -7.00 43.02 -8.66
C LEU A 526 -5.80 42.08 -8.48
N GLU A 527 -4.84 42.08 -9.41
CA GLU A 527 -3.62 41.29 -9.34
C GLU A 527 -2.41 42.21 -9.23
N LYS A 528 -1.60 42.00 -8.19
CA LYS A 528 -0.29 42.64 -8.02
C LYS A 528 0.77 41.67 -8.52
N LEU A 529 1.44 42.01 -9.62
CA LEU A 529 2.53 41.21 -10.18
C LEU A 529 3.82 41.42 -9.37
N HIS A 530 4.74 40.46 -9.46
CA HIS A 530 6.04 40.49 -8.78
C HIS A 530 6.92 41.69 -9.18
N ASN A 531 6.77 42.20 -10.40
CA ASN A 531 7.44 43.42 -10.87
C ASN A 531 6.78 44.72 -10.36
N GLY A 532 5.81 44.62 -9.46
CA GLY A 532 5.10 45.76 -8.89
C GLY A 532 3.93 46.29 -9.72
N LYS A 533 3.71 45.80 -10.95
CA LYS A 533 2.57 46.23 -11.79
C LYS A 533 1.24 45.77 -11.17
N ILE A 534 0.23 46.64 -11.20
CA ILE A 534 -1.14 46.31 -10.77
C ILE A 534 -2.03 46.14 -12.01
N ILE A 535 -2.76 45.04 -12.03
CA ILE A 535 -3.77 44.70 -13.03
C ILE A 535 -5.11 44.74 -12.32
N ILE A 536 -6.03 45.59 -12.77
CA ILE A 536 -7.42 45.58 -12.31
C ILE A 536 -8.27 45.13 -13.48
N TYR A 537 -9.03 44.07 -13.27
CA TYR A 537 -9.77 43.39 -14.32
C TYR A 537 -11.14 43.00 -13.81
N ASP A 538 -12.16 43.23 -14.65
CA ASP A 538 -13.53 42.86 -14.37
C ASP A 538 -13.88 41.56 -15.13
N PRO A 539 -13.94 40.40 -14.45
CA PRO A 539 -14.23 39.12 -15.11
C PRO A 539 -15.66 39.01 -15.64
N GLN A 540 -16.57 39.86 -15.18
CA GLN A 540 -17.94 39.87 -15.69
C GLN A 540 -17.98 40.48 -17.08
N THR A 541 -17.34 41.64 -17.26
CA THR A 541 -17.37 42.39 -18.53
C THR A 541 -16.21 42.06 -19.46
N GLY A 542 -15.16 41.37 -18.96
CA GLY A 542 -13.94 41.09 -19.69
C GLY A 542 -13.03 42.31 -19.88
N LYS A 543 -13.24 43.38 -19.11
CA LYS A 543 -12.55 44.68 -19.31
C LYS A 543 -11.48 44.94 -18.26
N MET A 544 -10.35 45.46 -18.71
CA MET A 544 -9.35 46.09 -17.85
C MET A 544 -9.89 47.41 -17.28
N LYS A 545 -9.50 47.73 -16.04
CA LYS A 545 -9.92 48.94 -15.32
C LYS A 545 -8.70 49.75 -14.90
N ASN A 546 -8.83 51.07 -14.92
CA ASN A 546 -7.85 51.99 -14.36
C ASN A 546 -8.31 52.46 -12.97
N TRP A 547 -7.45 52.38 -11.95
CA TRP A 547 -7.80 52.78 -10.59
C TRP A 547 -8.22 54.25 -10.47
N ARG A 548 -7.56 55.16 -11.19
CA ARG A 548 -7.84 56.61 -11.14
C ARG A 548 -9.25 56.94 -11.65
N GLU A 549 -9.75 56.15 -12.59
CA GLU A 549 -11.11 56.28 -13.12
C GLU A 549 -12.10 55.57 -12.19
N LEU A 550 -11.84 54.30 -11.89
CA LEU A 550 -12.70 53.47 -11.05
C LEU A 550 -12.96 54.10 -9.67
N SER A 551 -11.93 54.65 -9.02
CA SER A 551 -12.05 55.25 -7.69
C SER A 551 -13.00 56.46 -7.63
N LYS A 552 -13.27 57.13 -8.76
CA LYS A 552 -14.25 58.23 -8.83
C LYS A 552 -15.69 57.74 -8.86
N GLU A 553 -15.90 56.50 -9.30
CA GLU A 553 -17.21 55.85 -9.39
C GLU A 553 -17.58 55.09 -8.12
N ILE A 554 -16.64 54.91 -7.18
CA ILE A 554 -16.84 54.20 -5.92
C ILE A 554 -17.43 55.13 -4.85
N SER A 555 -18.35 54.59 -4.07
CA SER A 555 -18.90 55.26 -2.89
C SER A 555 -17.90 55.27 -1.73
N LEU A 556 -17.41 56.45 -1.37
CA LEU A 556 -16.49 56.63 -0.23
C LEU A 556 -17.11 56.23 1.12
N ARG A 557 -18.45 56.21 1.20
CA ARG A 557 -19.19 55.81 2.40
C ARG A 557 -18.86 54.38 2.84
N TYR A 558 -18.74 53.47 1.87
CA TYR A 558 -18.53 52.05 2.13
C TYR A 558 -17.07 51.63 1.92
N GLY A 559 -16.30 52.43 1.19
CA GLY A 559 -14.92 52.12 0.85
C GLY A 559 -14.81 50.94 -0.12
N VAL A 560 -13.67 50.26 -0.05
CA VAL A 560 -13.39 49.05 -0.83
C VAL A 560 -13.00 47.93 0.12
N ASN A 561 -13.72 46.84 0.07
CA ASN A 561 -13.33 45.62 0.75
C ASN A 561 -12.33 44.85 -0.10
N VAL A 562 -11.33 44.29 0.54
CA VAL A 562 -10.19 43.61 -0.08
C VAL A 562 -10.03 42.24 0.56
N LEU A 563 -9.86 41.22 -0.28
CA LEU A 563 -9.53 39.86 0.14
C LEU A 563 -8.48 39.27 -0.80
N ARG A 564 -7.34 38.84 -0.26
CA ARG A 564 -6.35 38.05 -1.01
C ARG A 564 -6.90 36.64 -1.20
N VAL A 565 -7.01 36.17 -2.45
CA VAL A 565 -7.69 34.91 -2.76
C VAL A 565 -6.76 33.81 -3.25
N ASP A 566 -5.62 34.14 -3.86
CA ASP A 566 -4.65 33.15 -4.41
C ASP A 566 -4.16 32.15 -3.36
N ASN A 567 -4.11 32.56 -2.10
CA ASN A 567 -3.68 31.74 -0.98
C ASN A 567 -4.84 31.04 -0.23
N LEU A 568 -6.10 31.26 -0.60
CA LEU A 568 -7.26 30.67 0.08
C LEU A 568 -7.70 29.35 -0.55
N LEU A 569 -8.32 28.50 0.26
CA LEU A 569 -9.02 27.30 -0.19
C LEU A 569 -10.40 27.67 -0.72
N VAL A 570 -10.99 26.80 -1.55
CA VAL A 570 -12.35 26.97 -2.06
C VAL A 570 -13.33 26.25 -1.15
N ASN A 571 -14.45 26.88 -0.82
CA ASN A 571 -15.57 26.23 -0.14
C ASN A 571 -16.26 25.24 -1.09
N THR A 572 -15.94 23.96 -0.93
CA THR A 572 -16.40 22.89 -1.83
C THR A 572 -17.86 22.52 -1.65
N ASP A 573 -18.52 23.00 -0.60
CA ASP A 573 -19.94 22.71 -0.35
C ASP A 573 -20.87 23.48 -1.27
N ILE A 574 -20.39 24.62 -1.78
CA ILE A 574 -21.19 25.54 -2.59
C ILE A 574 -20.65 25.73 -4.01
N ILE A 575 -19.44 25.23 -4.31
CA ILE A 575 -18.73 25.54 -5.55
C ILE A 575 -19.45 25.09 -6.82
N ASN A 576 -20.14 23.94 -6.76
CA ASN A 576 -20.96 23.42 -7.87
C ASN A 576 -22.22 24.25 -8.14
N GLY A 577 -22.63 25.10 -7.20
CA GLY A 577 -23.68 26.10 -7.40
C GLY A 577 -23.18 27.43 -7.97
N ILE A 578 -21.87 27.64 -8.03
CA ILE A 578 -21.24 28.91 -8.48
C ILE A 578 -20.69 28.79 -9.90
N VAL A 579 -20.09 27.65 -10.23
CA VAL A 579 -19.46 27.40 -11.53
C VAL A 579 -19.92 26.08 -12.11
N LYS A 580 -19.78 25.95 -13.43
CA LYS A 580 -19.94 24.69 -14.16
C LYS A 580 -18.76 24.48 -15.11
N LYS A 581 -18.57 23.25 -15.57
CA LYS A 581 -17.62 22.93 -16.65
C LYS A 581 -17.88 23.85 -17.85
N LEU A 582 -16.80 24.43 -18.38
CA LEU A 582 -16.85 25.24 -19.59
C LEU A 582 -17.12 24.38 -20.82
#